data_AF-A0A0F2M8I0-F1
#
_entry.id   AF-A0A0F2M8I0-F1
#
_cell.length_a   1.000
_cell.length_b   1.000
_cell.length_c   1.000
_cell.angle_alpha   90.00
_cell.angle_beta   90.00
_cell.angle_gamma   90.00
#
_symmetry.space_group_name_H-M   'P 1'
#
loop_
_entity.id
_entity.type
_entity.pdbx_description
1 polymer ?
#
loop_
_entity_poly.entity_id
_entity_poly.type
_entity_poly.pdbx_seq_one_letter_code
_entity_poly.pdbx_strand_id
1 'polypeptide(L)'
;MSFFFNRGRSRTNAAELARQTYDLLSRIDVAKNPEIKTLDSRLPAYQAYADRPPSSYQVDEPLPKCLGQMKAILQGTPDAESSPEQVYQLVHGIVDEQVLCLLPQILHLLPFESRKDAQVIFSFVFRYRPPSNYPVASDPQNNQQPAPLAVDFVSNHAPSVLIALCRGYDHKESATTAGSILREVLKHEAAAAVVLYDDADDDPNSGSSAGGVSKIAFNRVQSGRGIFWQFFKWIDTSSFEVAADAFNTLRELLTRHKELVPRYLSINFDLFFSRYNTTLVQSHSYVTKRQSIKLLGEVLLDRSNYTVMTRYVDSGEHLKICMNLLRDDRKMVQYEGFHVFKVFVANPHKSVAVQKILIMNRDKLLTFLSHFLEERTEDEQFIDEREFLIKQIRNMPPKPVPPQR
;
A
#
# COMPACT_ATOMS: atom_id res chain seq x y z
N MET A 1 -28.78 5.47 55.58
CA MET A 1 -29.63 5.70 54.40
C MET A 1 -29.33 7.08 53.84
N SER A 2 -28.59 7.18 52.74
CA SER A 2 -28.70 8.32 51.83
C SER A 2 -28.22 7.85 50.46
N PHE A 3 -29.19 7.44 49.66
CA PHE A 3 -29.04 7.01 48.28
C PHE A 3 -29.51 8.17 47.38
N PHE A 4 -28.83 8.34 46.25
CA PHE A 4 -29.14 9.21 45.10
C PHE A 4 -28.89 10.72 45.27
N PHE A 5 -27.87 11.22 44.56
CA PHE A 5 -28.07 11.93 43.28
C PHE A 5 -26.70 12.24 42.65
N ASN A 6 -26.25 11.37 41.73
CA ASN A 6 -25.26 11.75 40.73
C ASN A 6 -25.56 11.00 39.43
N ARG A 7 -26.71 11.32 38.82
CA ARG A 7 -27.08 10.90 37.47
C ARG A 7 -27.26 12.15 36.64
N GLY A 8 -26.24 12.48 35.85
CA GLY A 8 -26.25 13.67 35.00
C GLY A 8 -25.00 13.82 34.13
N ARG A 9 -24.35 12.73 33.70
CA ARG A 9 -23.53 12.76 32.48
C ARG A 9 -24.39 12.16 31.38
N SER A 10 -24.77 12.98 30.40
CA SER A 10 -25.44 12.52 29.18
C SER A 10 -24.64 11.35 28.62
N ARG A 11 -25.19 10.13 28.65
CA ARG A 11 -24.64 8.99 27.92
C ARG A 11 -24.90 9.29 26.45
N THR A 12 -23.95 9.94 25.77
CA THR A 12 -24.01 10.06 24.31
C THR A 12 -24.20 8.65 23.75
N ASN A 13 -25.29 8.43 23.04
CA ASN A 13 -25.55 7.14 22.40
C ASN A 13 -24.45 6.93 21.35
N ALA A 14 -23.75 5.80 21.40
CA ALA A 14 -22.62 5.49 20.53
C ALA A 14 -22.99 5.58 19.04
N ALA A 15 -24.21 5.18 18.69
CA ALA A 15 -24.74 5.28 17.33
C ALA A 15 -25.07 6.74 16.95
N GLU A 16 -25.60 7.53 17.88
CA GLU A 16 -25.92 8.95 17.65
C GLU A 16 -24.64 9.77 17.43
N LEU A 17 -23.54 9.41 18.10
CA LEU A 17 -22.23 10.04 17.89
C LEU A 17 -21.73 9.83 16.45
N ALA A 18 -21.91 8.65 15.86
CA ALA A 18 -21.55 8.40 14.47
C ALA A 18 -22.35 9.29 13.50
N ARG A 19 -23.67 9.38 13.70
CA ARG A 19 -24.53 10.28 12.93
C ARG A 19 -24.16 11.75 13.08
N GLN A 20 -23.89 12.19 14.32
CA GLN A 20 -23.45 13.56 14.58
C GLN A 20 -22.14 13.88 13.85
N THR A 21 -21.17 12.97 13.89
CA THR A 21 -19.91 13.12 13.16
C THR A 21 -20.16 13.19 11.65
N TYR A 22 -20.99 12.30 11.09
CA TYR A 22 -21.38 12.35 9.69
C TYR A 22 -22.00 13.71 9.31
N ASP A 23 -22.94 14.21 10.10
CA ASP A 23 -23.58 15.51 9.87
C ASP A 23 -22.58 16.66 9.84
N LEU A 24 -21.57 16.63 10.73
CA LEU A 24 -20.49 17.63 10.73
C LEU A 24 -19.58 17.49 9.50
N LEU A 25 -19.21 16.27 9.13
CA LEU A 25 -18.37 16.00 7.96
C LEU A 25 -19.06 16.43 6.66
N SER A 26 -20.36 16.15 6.52
CA SER A 26 -21.16 16.47 5.33
C SER A 26 -21.31 17.98 5.08
N ARG A 27 -21.04 18.83 6.08
CA ARG A 27 -21.17 20.29 5.98
C ARG A 27 -19.90 20.99 5.50
N ILE A 28 -18.76 20.29 5.42
CA ILE A 28 -17.49 20.87 5.01
C ILE A 28 -17.53 21.20 3.50
N ASP A 29 -17.21 22.45 3.16
CA ASP A 29 -17.49 23.06 1.84
C ASP A 29 -16.84 22.34 0.65
N VAL A 30 -17.66 22.11 -0.38
CA VAL A 30 -17.33 21.57 -1.72
C VAL A 30 -16.46 22.51 -2.54
N ALA A 31 -16.74 23.80 -2.49
CA ALA A 31 -16.14 24.77 -3.40
C ALA A 31 -14.65 24.99 -3.10
N LYS A 32 -14.25 24.73 -1.86
CA LYS A 32 -12.86 24.80 -1.40
C LYS A 32 -12.12 23.46 -1.45
N ASN A 33 -12.84 22.33 -1.56
CA ASN A 33 -12.27 20.98 -1.44
C ASN A 33 -12.69 20.09 -2.63
N PRO A 34 -12.00 20.19 -3.78
CA PRO A 34 -12.32 19.40 -4.97
C PRO A 34 -12.17 17.89 -4.75
N GLU A 35 -11.46 17.45 -3.71
CA GLU A 35 -11.29 16.04 -3.38
C GLU A 35 -12.58 15.36 -2.88
N ILE A 36 -13.48 16.11 -2.24
CA ILE A 36 -14.79 15.56 -1.81
C ILE A 36 -15.65 15.22 -3.04
N LYS A 37 -15.43 15.89 -4.19
CA LYS A 37 -16.08 15.53 -5.48
C LYS A 37 -15.61 14.18 -6.03
N THR A 38 -14.54 13.61 -5.49
CA THR A 38 -14.03 12.28 -5.87
C THR A 38 -14.67 11.13 -5.09
N LEU A 39 -15.62 11.44 -4.20
CA LEU A 39 -16.46 10.43 -3.57
C LEU A 39 -17.32 9.74 -4.64
N ASP A 40 -17.46 8.43 -4.53
CA ASP A 40 -18.25 7.64 -5.48
C ASP A 40 -19.70 8.15 -5.51
N SER A 41 -20.14 8.59 -6.70
CA SER A 41 -21.47 9.17 -6.92
C SER A 41 -22.63 8.26 -6.53
N ARG A 42 -22.37 6.95 -6.41
CA ARG A 42 -23.36 5.93 -6.02
C ARG A 42 -23.56 5.83 -4.52
N LEU A 43 -22.64 6.38 -3.71
CA LEU A 43 -22.76 6.33 -2.26
C LEU A 43 -23.82 7.34 -1.79
N PRO A 44 -24.70 6.98 -0.84
CA PRO A 44 -25.67 7.95 -0.29
C PRO A 44 -24.98 9.18 0.32
N ALA A 45 -23.75 9.02 0.83
CA ALA A 45 -22.93 10.14 1.29
C ALA A 45 -22.64 11.17 0.18
N TYR A 46 -22.54 10.77 -1.09
CA TYR A 46 -22.39 11.69 -2.22
C TYR A 46 -23.70 12.43 -2.52
N GLN A 47 -24.84 11.74 -2.51
CA GLN A 47 -26.14 12.36 -2.81
C GLN A 47 -26.55 13.36 -1.73
N ALA A 48 -26.45 12.96 -0.46
CA ALA A 48 -26.72 13.83 0.69
C ALA A 48 -25.81 15.07 0.72
N TYR A 49 -24.64 14.97 0.11
CA TYR A 49 -23.69 16.05 -0.10
C TYR A 49 -24.05 16.93 -1.32
N ALA A 50 -24.36 16.33 -2.47
CA ALA A 50 -24.63 17.02 -3.73
C ALA A 50 -25.88 17.91 -3.66
N ASP A 51 -26.88 17.51 -2.86
CA ASP A 51 -28.15 18.23 -2.71
C ASP A 51 -28.09 19.42 -1.73
N ARG A 52 -26.94 19.67 -1.07
CA ARG A 52 -26.82 20.74 -0.05
C ARG A 52 -26.16 22.02 -0.61
N PRO A 53 -26.65 23.20 -0.21
CA PRO A 53 -26.07 24.47 -0.65
C PRO A 53 -24.62 24.60 -0.13
N PRO A 54 -23.71 25.24 -0.88
CA PRO A 54 -22.36 25.50 -0.43
C PRO A 54 -22.39 26.28 0.89
N SER A 55 -21.83 25.69 1.93
CA SER A 55 -21.74 26.24 3.28
C SER A 55 -20.29 26.56 3.57
N SER A 56 -19.98 27.71 4.16
CA SER A 56 -18.61 28.14 4.47
C SER A 56 -17.98 27.40 5.66
N TYR A 57 -18.52 26.25 6.08
CA TYR A 57 -18.16 25.58 7.32
C TYR A 57 -16.69 25.13 7.27
N GLN A 58 -15.90 25.64 8.22
CA GLN A 58 -14.51 25.22 8.44
C GLN A 58 -14.51 24.09 9.48
N VAL A 59 -13.40 23.38 9.62
CA VAL A 59 -13.25 22.40 10.69
C VAL A 59 -13.26 23.16 12.03
N ASP A 60 -14.43 23.25 12.65
CA ASP A 60 -14.67 23.93 13.92
C ASP A 60 -14.57 22.95 15.11
N GLU A 61 -14.55 23.50 16.34
CA GLU A 61 -14.43 22.76 17.61
C GLU A 61 -15.32 21.51 17.77
N PRO A 62 -16.57 21.43 17.24
CA PRO A 62 -17.42 20.26 17.42
C PRO A 62 -16.85 18.97 16.82
N LEU A 63 -16.20 19.02 15.66
CA LEU A 63 -15.72 17.80 14.97
C LEU A 63 -14.54 17.15 15.72
N PRO A 64 -13.46 17.88 16.09
CA PRO A 64 -12.40 17.35 16.96
C PRO A 64 -12.94 16.73 18.26
N LYS A 65 -13.96 17.35 18.87
CA LYS A 65 -14.60 16.83 20.09
C LYS A 65 -15.31 15.50 19.84
N CYS A 66 -16.05 15.37 18.73
CA CYS A 66 -16.68 14.11 18.35
C CYS A 66 -15.64 13.01 18.08
N LEU A 67 -14.55 13.30 17.37
CA LEU A 67 -13.46 12.35 17.13
C LEU A 67 -12.79 11.92 18.45
N GLY A 68 -12.53 12.86 19.36
CA GLY A 68 -12.00 12.53 20.69
C GLY A 68 -12.93 11.63 21.50
N GLN A 69 -14.25 11.87 21.43
CA GLN A 69 -15.26 11.01 22.07
C GLN A 69 -15.33 9.62 21.44
N MET A 70 -15.28 9.52 20.11
CA MET A 70 -15.23 8.24 19.40
C MET A 70 -14.00 7.43 19.84
N LYS A 71 -12.81 8.06 19.85
CA LYS A 71 -11.58 7.43 20.33
C LYS A 71 -11.73 6.91 21.76
N ALA A 72 -12.27 7.72 22.67
CA ALA A 72 -12.46 7.35 24.07
C ALA A 72 -13.42 6.16 24.24
N ILE A 73 -14.46 6.04 23.42
CA ILE A 73 -15.35 4.87 23.42
C ILE A 73 -14.62 3.63 22.91
N LEU A 74 -13.78 3.75 21.88
CA LEU A 74 -13.09 2.62 21.27
C LEU A 74 -11.96 2.07 22.15
N GLN A 75 -11.09 2.95 22.67
CA GLN A 75 -9.89 2.55 23.42
C GLN A 75 -10.02 2.62 24.94
N GLY A 76 -11.07 3.26 25.44
CA GLY A 76 -11.23 3.55 26.86
C GLY A 76 -10.47 4.83 27.25
N THR A 77 -10.59 5.19 28.51
CA THR A 77 -9.84 6.30 29.13
C THR A 77 -8.93 5.75 30.22
N PRO A 78 -7.97 6.54 30.75
CA PRO A 78 -7.14 6.10 31.88
C PRO A 78 -7.95 5.64 33.10
N ASP A 79 -9.18 6.14 33.24
CA ASP A 79 -10.06 5.90 34.39
C ASP A 79 -11.20 4.90 34.11
N ALA A 80 -11.40 4.46 32.85
CA ALA A 80 -12.52 3.58 32.48
C ALA A 80 -12.22 2.74 31.22
N GLU A 81 -12.48 1.43 31.31
CA GLU A 81 -12.41 0.53 30.17
C GLU A 81 -13.57 0.73 29.17
N SER A 82 -13.34 0.40 27.90
CA SER A 82 -14.35 0.45 26.84
C SER A 82 -15.47 -0.55 27.11
N SER A 83 -16.73 -0.11 27.03
CA SER A 83 -17.89 -1.01 27.05
C SER A 83 -18.01 -1.77 25.71
N PRO A 84 -18.02 -3.12 25.69
CA PRO A 84 -18.12 -3.88 24.44
C PRO A 84 -19.36 -3.56 23.62
N GLU A 85 -20.49 -3.29 24.28
CA GLU A 85 -21.74 -2.88 23.64
C GLU A 85 -21.61 -1.50 22.97
N GLN A 86 -21.00 -0.53 23.66
CA GLN A 86 -20.80 0.80 23.07
C GLN A 86 -19.81 0.77 21.91
N VAL A 87 -18.77 -0.05 21.99
CA VAL A 87 -17.83 -0.28 20.89
C VAL A 87 -18.55 -0.90 19.70
N TYR A 88 -19.35 -1.94 19.92
CA TYR A 88 -20.14 -2.60 18.87
C TYR A 88 -21.06 -1.59 18.16
N GLN A 89 -21.86 -0.85 18.93
CA GLN A 89 -22.77 0.18 18.39
C GLN A 89 -22.03 1.28 17.63
N LEU A 90 -20.88 1.74 18.13
CA LEU A 90 -20.09 2.78 17.48
C LEU A 90 -19.48 2.28 16.16
N VAL A 91 -18.90 1.08 16.14
CA VAL A 91 -18.29 0.51 14.93
C VAL A 91 -19.34 0.34 13.84
N HIS A 92 -20.49 -0.24 14.17
CA HIS A 92 -21.61 -0.36 13.23
C HIS A 92 -22.10 1.02 12.77
N GLY A 93 -22.30 1.97 13.70
CA GLY A 93 -22.70 3.33 13.33
C GLY A 93 -21.71 4.05 12.41
N ILE A 94 -20.40 3.88 12.62
CA ILE A 94 -19.35 4.47 11.76
C ILE A 94 -19.44 3.94 10.33
N VAL A 95 -19.77 2.66 10.16
CA VAL A 95 -19.93 2.02 8.85
C VAL A 95 -21.26 2.42 8.21
N ASP A 96 -22.36 2.25 8.93
CA ASP A 96 -23.74 2.47 8.44
C ASP A 96 -23.99 3.94 8.09
N GLU A 97 -23.53 4.87 8.92
CA GLU A 97 -23.63 6.32 8.69
C GLU A 97 -22.52 6.83 7.73
N GLN A 98 -21.71 5.94 7.13
CA GLN A 98 -20.70 6.29 6.11
C GLN A 98 -19.64 7.30 6.57
N VAL A 99 -19.31 7.33 7.86
CA VAL A 99 -18.21 8.17 8.39
C VAL A 99 -16.88 7.79 7.72
N LEU A 100 -16.69 6.49 7.44
CA LEU A 100 -15.51 5.98 6.71
C LEU A 100 -15.38 6.54 5.29
N CYS A 101 -16.46 7.00 4.67
CA CYS A 101 -16.47 7.57 3.32
C CYS A 101 -15.99 9.02 3.29
N LEU A 102 -16.39 9.82 4.29
CA LEU A 102 -16.12 11.26 4.30
C LEU A 102 -14.81 11.62 5.01
N LEU A 103 -14.48 10.94 6.10
CA LEU A 103 -13.34 11.31 6.94
C LEU A 103 -11.98 11.26 6.21
N PRO A 104 -11.69 10.28 5.30
CA PRO A 104 -10.44 10.26 4.54
C PRO A 104 -10.26 11.48 3.63
N GLN A 105 -11.36 11.98 3.06
CA GLN A 105 -11.36 13.08 2.09
C GLN A 105 -10.94 14.43 2.70
N ILE A 106 -10.98 14.54 4.03
CA ILE A 106 -10.69 15.78 4.73
C ILE A 106 -9.50 15.67 5.70
N LEU A 107 -8.76 14.55 5.69
CA LEU A 107 -7.68 14.32 6.67
C LEU A 107 -6.67 15.48 6.70
N HIS A 108 -6.36 16.09 5.54
CA HIS A 108 -5.43 17.19 5.42
C HIS A 108 -5.94 18.50 6.06
N LEU A 109 -7.26 18.65 6.21
CA LEU A 109 -7.91 19.80 6.86
C LEU A 109 -8.00 19.66 8.38
N LEU A 110 -7.84 18.45 8.91
CA LEU A 110 -7.96 18.19 10.32
C LEU A 110 -6.75 18.75 11.11
N PRO A 111 -6.99 19.34 12.29
CA PRO A 111 -5.92 19.64 13.24
C PRO A 111 -5.08 18.40 13.55
N PHE A 112 -3.82 18.62 13.94
CA PHE A 112 -2.86 17.55 14.19
C PHE A 112 -3.36 16.47 15.15
N GLU A 113 -3.96 16.86 16.28
CA GLU A 113 -4.52 15.90 17.24
C GLU A 113 -5.74 15.14 16.67
N SER A 114 -6.59 15.80 15.90
CA SER A 114 -7.73 15.15 15.23
C SER A 114 -7.31 14.15 14.16
N ARG A 115 -6.18 14.36 13.48
CA ARG A 115 -5.58 13.37 12.57
C ARG A 115 -5.13 12.12 13.32
N LYS A 116 -4.50 12.28 14.50
CA LYS A 116 -4.14 11.13 15.35
C LYS A 116 -5.38 10.38 15.86
N ASP A 117 -6.42 11.11 16.25
CA ASP A 117 -7.68 10.50 16.67
C ASP A 117 -8.31 9.70 15.52
N ALA A 118 -8.34 10.27 14.31
CA ALA A 118 -8.81 9.57 13.11
C ALA A 118 -7.99 8.30 12.85
N GLN A 119 -6.65 8.37 12.92
CA GLN A 119 -5.77 7.20 12.77
C GLN A 119 -6.15 6.06 13.72
N VAL A 120 -6.36 6.41 14.98
CA VAL A 120 -6.73 5.45 16.02
C VAL A 120 -8.10 4.84 15.74
N ILE A 121 -9.10 5.68 15.42
CA ILE A 121 -10.47 5.23 15.12
C ILE A 121 -10.47 4.26 13.95
N PHE A 122 -9.89 4.65 12.81
CA PHE A 122 -9.84 3.79 11.61
C PHE A 122 -9.10 2.48 11.90
N SER A 123 -7.93 2.55 12.53
CA SER A 123 -7.13 1.36 12.80
C SER A 123 -7.85 0.38 13.74
N PHE A 124 -8.60 0.90 14.71
CA PHE A 124 -9.42 0.09 15.59
C PHE A 124 -10.58 -0.55 14.81
N VAL A 125 -11.32 0.26 14.05
CA VAL A 125 -12.50 -0.17 13.27
C VAL A 125 -12.13 -1.24 12.23
N PHE A 126 -10.98 -1.11 11.55
CA PHE A 126 -10.51 -2.14 10.61
C PHE A 126 -10.07 -3.44 11.29
N ARG A 127 -9.65 -3.41 12.56
CA ARG A 127 -9.29 -4.61 13.33
C ARG A 127 -10.48 -5.25 14.04
N TYR A 128 -11.53 -4.46 14.29
CA TYR A 128 -12.62 -4.86 15.17
C TYR A 128 -13.37 -6.07 14.62
N ARG A 129 -13.46 -7.10 15.46
CA ARG A 129 -14.34 -8.24 15.24
C ARG A 129 -15.29 -8.32 16.43
N PRO A 130 -16.60 -8.42 16.19
CA PRO A 130 -17.54 -8.56 17.28
C PRO A 130 -17.31 -9.91 17.99
N PRO A 131 -17.54 -10.00 19.31
CA PRO A 131 -17.46 -11.27 20.05
C PRO A 131 -18.42 -12.32 19.48
N SER A 132 -18.12 -13.62 19.65
CA SER A 132 -18.88 -14.75 19.08
C SER A 132 -20.38 -14.78 19.40
N ASN A 133 -20.82 -14.01 20.40
CA ASN A 133 -22.22 -13.90 20.80
C ASN A 133 -23.03 -12.91 19.95
N TYR A 134 -22.35 -12.16 19.08
CA TYR A 134 -22.98 -11.27 18.11
C TYR A 134 -23.07 -11.98 16.75
N PRO A 135 -24.14 -11.73 15.98
CA PRO A 135 -24.32 -12.39 14.69
C PRO A 135 -23.16 -12.04 13.76
N VAL A 136 -22.37 -13.04 13.40
CA VAL A 136 -21.38 -12.95 12.33
C VAL A 136 -21.97 -13.70 11.15
N ALA A 137 -21.96 -13.10 9.95
CA ALA A 137 -22.24 -13.83 8.73
C ALA A 137 -21.16 -14.90 8.55
N SER A 138 -21.42 -16.14 8.98
CA SER A 138 -20.52 -17.26 8.73
C SER A 138 -20.66 -17.68 7.27
N ASP A 139 -19.57 -17.64 6.52
CA ASP A 139 -19.48 -18.30 5.22
C ASP A 139 -19.47 -19.82 5.45
N PRO A 140 -20.51 -20.57 5.02
CA PRO A 140 -20.58 -22.01 5.27
C PRO A 140 -19.53 -22.82 4.49
N GLN A 141 -18.87 -22.23 3.48
CA GLN A 141 -18.02 -22.97 2.54
C GLN A 141 -16.52 -22.82 2.78
N ASN A 142 -16.07 -21.85 3.58
CA ASN A 142 -14.67 -21.63 3.87
C ASN A 142 -14.44 -21.57 5.38
N ASN A 143 -13.58 -22.45 5.90
CA ASN A 143 -13.15 -22.50 7.31
C ASN A 143 -12.35 -21.24 7.77
N GLN A 144 -12.49 -20.11 7.07
CA GLN A 144 -11.85 -18.84 7.38
C GLN A 144 -12.84 -17.92 8.08
N GLN A 145 -12.37 -17.26 9.15
CA GLN A 145 -13.15 -16.21 9.79
C GLN A 145 -13.45 -15.09 8.79
N PRO A 146 -14.70 -14.60 8.72
CA PRO A 146 -15.07 -13.52 7.80
C PRO A 146 -14.26 -12.26 8.08
N ALA A 147 -14.08 -11.45 7.05
CA ALA A 147 -13.38 -10.18 7.16
C ALA A 147 -14.09 -9.27 8.19
N PRO A 148 -13.34 -8.38 8.89
CA PRO A 148 -13.95 -7.34 9.71
C PRO A 148 -14.98 -6.54 8.91
N LEU A 149 -16.11 -6.15 9.54
CA LEU A 149 -17.21 -5.42 8.90
C LEU A 149 -16.73 -4.24 8.07
N ALA A 150 -15.87 -3.40 8.64
CA ALA A 150 -15.36 -2.22 7.97
C ALA A 150 -14.45 -2.55 6.78
N VAL A 151 -13.69 -3.66 6.85
CA VAL A 151 -12.83 -4.12 5.75
C VAL A 151 -13.69 -4.60 4.59
N ASP A 152 -14.73 -5.38 4.88
CA ASP A 152 -15.68 -5.83 3.86
C ASP A 152 -16.39 -4.63 3.19
N PHE A 153 -16.88 -3.68 4.00
CA PHE A 153 -17.48 -2.45 3.51
C PHE A 153 -16.57 -1.69 2.54
N VAL A 154 -15.33 -1.37 2.92
CA VAL A 154 -14.42 -0.60 2.05
C VAL A 154 -13.90 -1.40 0.86
N SER A 155 -13.97 -2.74 0.91
CA SER A 155 -13.49 -3.60 -0.19
C SER A 155 -14.57 -3.89 -1.22
N ASN A 156 -15.82 -4.08 -0.80
CA ASN A 156 -16.92 -4.51 -1.66
C ASN A 156 -17.94 -3.40 -1.95
N HIS A 157 -18.15 -2.47 -1.01
CA HIS A 157 -19.24 -1.49 -1.09
C HIS A 157 -18.75 -0.07 -1.33
N ALA A 158 -17.62 0.33 -0.73
CA ALA A 158 -17.04 1.66 -0.87
C ALA A 158 -15.52 1.64 -1.16
N PRO A 159 -15.07 1.09 -2.31
CA PRO A 159 -13.66 1.08 -2.73
C PRO A 159 -13.01 2.47 -2.73
N SER A 160 -13.78 3.51 -3.01
CA SER A 160 -13.33 4.91 -3.01
C SER A 160 -12.68 5.35 -1.70
N VAL A 161 -13.03 4.71 -0.58
CA VAL A 161 -12.39 4.96 0.73
C VAL A 161 -10.89 4.66 0.68
N LEU A 162 -10.52 3.52 0.09
CA LEU A 162 -9.12 3.12 -0.05
C LEU A 162 -8.38 4.03 -1.03
N ILE A 163 -9.05 4.45 -2.10
CA ILE A 163 -8.51 5.42 -3.06
C ILE A 163 -8.24 6.77 -2.39
N ALA A 164 -9.18 7.26 -1.58
CA ALA A 164 -9.05 8.52 -0.83
C ALA A 164 -7.92 8.44 0.22
N LEU A 165 -7.79 7.31 0.92
CA LEU A 165 -6.67 7.09 1.85
C LEU A 165 -5.32 7.13 1.12
N CYS A 166 -5.21 6.55 -0.08
CA CYS A 166 -3.99 6.69 -0.89
C CYS A 166 -3.74 8.16 -1.27
N ARG A 167 -4.77 8.90 -1.71
CA ARG A 167 -4.66 10.34 -2.02
C ARG A 167 -4.27 11.20 -0.83
N GLY A 168 -4.35 10.68 0.40
CA GLY A 168 -3.77 11.32 1.57
C GLY A 168 -2.27 11.65 1.45
N TYR A 169 -1.54 11.00 0.53
CA TYR A 169 -0.14 11.33 0.19
C TYR A 169 0.02 12.59 -0.67
N ASP A 170 -1.05 13.11 -1.27
CA ASP A 170 -1.01 14.38 -2.03
C ASP A 170 -0.77 15.59 -1.11
N HIS A 171 -1.08 15.46 0.19
CA HIS A 171 -0.85 16.50 1.20
C HIS A 171 0.12 16.03 2.27
N LYS A 172 1.13 16.85 2.55
CA LYS A 172 2.18 16.52 3.54
C LYS A 172 1.59 16.29 4.94
N GLU A 173 0.55 17.04 5.28
CA GLU A 173 -0.13 17.01 6.57
C GLU A 173 -0.81 15.66 6.81
N SER A 174 -1.49 15.10 5.81
CA SER A 174 -2.20 13.82 5.98
C SER A 174 -1.36 12.59 5.71
N ALA A 175 -0.25 12.70 4.98
CA ALA A 175 0.50 11.57 4.44
C ALA A 175 0.80 10.47 5.47
N THR A 176 1.37 10.81 6.62
CA THR A 176 1.77 9.81 7.64
C THR A 176 0.56 9.17 8.32
N THR A 177 -0.48 9.95 8.62
CA THR A 177 -1.75 9.45 9.17
C THR A 177 -2.46 8.53 8.18
N ALA A 178 -2.62 8.98 6.94
CA ALA A 178 -3.26 8.22 5.87
C ALA A 178 -2.48 6.93 5.57
N GLY A 179 -1.15 7.02 5.49
CA GLY A 179 -0.27 5.86 5.33
C GLY A 179 -0.39 4.85 6.47
N SER A 180 -0.47 5.29 7.72
CA SER A 180 -0.66 4.38 8.85
C SER A 180 -2.02 3.68 8.80
N ILE A 181 -3.10 4.39 8.46
CA ILE A 181 -4.44 3.80 8.31
C ILE A 181 -4.44 2.81 7.15
N LEU A 182 -3.87 3.22 6.01
CA LEU A 182 -3.82 2.44 4.80
C LEU A 182 -3.05 1.14 5.01
N ARG A 183 -1.86 1.19 5.62
CA ARG A 183 -1.09 -0.02 5.97
C ARG A 183 -1.83 -0.95 6.93
N GLU A 184 -2.69 -0.42 7.81
CA GLU A 184 -3.52 -1.27 8.65
C GLU A 184 -4.53 -2.08 7.83
N VAL A 185 -5.29 -1.42 6.96
CA VAL A 185 -6.32 -2.09 6.15
C VAL A 185 -5.72 -2.98 5.06
N LEU A 186 -4.54 -2.62 4.53
CA LEU A 186 -3.81 -3.43 3.54
C LEU A 186 -3.31 -4.78 4.08
N LYS A 187 -3.39 -5.03 5.40
CA LYS A 187 -3.21 -6.37 5.96
C LYS A 187 -4.22 -7.37 5.44
N HIS A 188 -5.35 -6.91 4.92
CA HIS A 188 -6.39 -7.73 4.30
C HIS A 188 -6.20 -7.76 2.78
N GLU A 189 -6.19 -8.96 2.19
CA GLU A 189 -5.94 -9.16 0.76
C GLU A 189 -6.96 -8.42 -0.11
N ALA A 190 -8.24 -8.43 0.29
CA ALA A 190 -9.32 -7.72 -0.39
C ALA A 190 -9.04 -6.21 -0.57
N ALA A 191 -8.58 -5.53 0.49
CA ALA A 191 -8.24 -4.12 0.42
C ALA A 191 -7.01 -3.86 -0.47
N ALA A 192 -6.00 -4.74 -0.40
CA ALA A 192 -4.85 -4.66 -1.29
C ALA A 192 -5.24 -4.87 -2.76
N ALA A 193 -6.18 -5.76 -3.04
CA ALA A 193 -6.71 -5.97 -4.39
C ALA A 193 -7.41 -4.72 -4.91
N VAL A 194 -8.18 -4.01 -4.09
CA VAL A 194 -8.80 -2.74 -4.51
C VAL A 194 -7.75 -1.72 -4.95
N VAL A 195 -6.69 -1.54 -4.17
CA VAL A 195 -5.63 -0.56 -4.49
C VAL A 195 -4.85 -0.99 -5.73
N LEU A 196 -4.46 -2.27 -5.81
CA LEU A 196 -3.68 -2.79 -6.94
C LEU A 196 -4.46 -2.76 -8.26
N TYR A 197 -5.75 -3.09 -8.24
CA TYR A 197 -6.58 -3.24 -9.44
C TYR A 197 -7.45 -2.02 -9.78
N ASP A 198 -7.30 -0.92 -9.05
CA ASP A 198 -7.86 0.36 -9.46
C ASP A 198 -7.25 0.79 -10.81
N ASP A 199 -8.08 1.27 -11.73
CA ASP A 199 -7.65 1.73 -13.06
C ASP A 199 -8.21 3.13 -13.41
N ALA A 200 -8.70 3.85 -12.39
CA ALA A 200 -9.37 5.15 -12.52
C ALA A 200 -10.57 5.13 -13.47
N ASP A 201 -11.29 4.01 -13.48
CA ASP A 201 -12.54 3.82 -14.23
C ASP A 201 -13.72 3.96 -13.24
N ASP A 202 -14.65 4.88 -13.50
CA ASP A 202 -15.84 5.06 -12.63
C ASP A 202 -16.94 4.00 -12.91
N ASP A 203 -16.81 3.23 -14.00
CA ASP A 203 -17.75 2.17 -14.34
C ASP A 203 -17.56 0.95 -13.40
N PRO A 204 -18.56 0.58 -12.59
CA PRO A 204 -18.51 -0.56 -11.68
C PRO A 204 -18.36 -1.91 -12.37
N ASN A 205 -18.62 -2.00 -13.67
CA ASN A 205 -18.53 -3.22 -14.47
C ASN A 205 -17.32 -3.20 -15.43
N SER A 206 -16.44 -2.21 -15.33
CA SER A 206 -15.19 -2.12 -16.11
C SER A 206 -14.23 -3.28 -15.84
N GLY A 207 -14.41 -4.01 -14.75
CA GLY A 207 -13.43 -4.98 -14.24
C GLY A 207 -12.31 -4.33 -13.42
N SER A 208 -12.36 -3.01 -13.20
CA SER A 208 -11.57 -2.32 -12.17
C SER A 208 -12.18 -2.53 -10.78
N SER A 209 -11.47 -2.06 -9.74
CA SER A 209 -11.91 -2.17 -8.35
C SER A 209 -13.06 -1.23 -7.96
N ALA A 210 -13.48 -0.30 -8.83
CA ALA A 210 -14.64 0.58 -8.59
C ALA A 210 -15.92 -0.20 -8.22
N GLY A 211 -16.08 -1.40 -8.78
CA GLY A 211 -17.22 -2.28 -8.49
C GLY A 211 -17.13 -3.08 -7.19
N GLY A 212 -16.04 -2.97 -6.44
CA GLY A 212 -15.71 -3.84 -5.31
C GLY A 212 -14.89 -5.06 -5.72
N VAL A 213 -14.30 -5.75 -4.74
CA VAL A 213 -13.38 -6.88 -4.97
C VAL A 213 -14.01 -8.01 -5.79
N SER A 214 -15.29 -8.31 -5.53
CA SER A 214 -16.04 -9.34 -6.26
C SER A 214 -16.16 -9.08 -7.76
N LYS A 215 -15.99 -7.83 -8.22
CA LYS A 215 -16.09 -7.44 -9.64
C LYS A 215 -14.73 -7.24 -10.32
N ILE A 216 -13.62 -7.41 -9.60
CA ILE A 216 -12.28 -7.23 -10.18
C ILE A 216 -12.01 -8.31 -11.23
N ALA A 217 -11.69 -7.88 -12.44
CA ALA A 217 -11.19 -8.74 -13.50
C ALA A 217 -9.69 -9.01 -13.29
N PHE A 218 -9.36 -9.95 -12.42
CA PHE A 218 -7.98 -10.23 -12.01
C PHE A 218 -7.02 -10.65 -13.14
N ASN A 219 -7.51 -10.96 -14.34
CA ASN A 219 -6.70 -11.30 -15.52
C ASN A 219 -6.53 -10.14 -16.51
N ARG A 220 -7.11 -8.97 -16.21
CA ARG A 220 -7.02 -7.77 -17.05
C ARG A 220 -5.67 -7.08 -16.84
N VAL A 221 -5.04 -6.67 -17.95
CA VAL A 221 -3.89 -5.77 -17.93
C VAL A 221 -4.36 -4.36 -17.61
N GLN A 222 -3.69 -3.68 -16.68
CA GLN A 222 -4.03 -2.33 -16.26
C GLN A 222 -3.60 -1.26 -17.26
N SER A 223 -4.31 -0.14 -17.26
CA SER A 223 -3.97 1.03 -18.08
C SER A 223 -2.79 1.84 -17.53
N GLY A 224 -2.45 1.67 -16.25
CA GLY A 224 -1.41 2.45 -15.59
C GLY A 224 -1.88 3.81 -15.07
N ARG A 225 -3.20 4.05 -15.01
CA ARG A 225 -3.79 5.32 -14.53
C ARG A 225 -4.33 5.26 -13.10
N GLY A 226 -4.59 4.06 -12.59
CA GLY A 226 -5.14 3.87 -11.26
C GLY A 226 -4.22 4.32 -10.12
N ILE A 227 -4.77 4.33 -8.91
CA ILE A 227 -4.17 4.91 -7.72
C ILE A 227 -2.85 4.26 -7.33
N PHE A 228 -2.69 2.96 -7.58
CA PHE A 228 -1.43 2.25 -7.33
C PHE A 228 -0.24 2.92 -8.01
N TRP A 229 -0.43 3.42 -9.23
CA TRP A 229 0.62 4.04 -10.00
C TRP A 229 1.04 5.41 -9.47
N GLN A 230 0.20 6.06 -8.64
CA GLN A 230 0.55 7.33 -7.99
C GLN A 230 1.62 7.15 -6.91
N PHE A 231 1.80 5.95 -6.33
CA PHE A 231 2.91 5.68 -5.41
C PHE A 231 4.27 5.97 -6.04
N PHE A 232 4.45 5.70 -7.33
CA PHE A 232 5.70 5.95 -8.04
C PHE A 232 6.00 7.46 -8.07
N LYS A 233 4.97 8.28 -8.29
CA LYS A 233 5.07 9.75 -8.25
C LYS A 233 5.33 10.25 -6.83
N TRP A 234 4.57 9.81 -5.84
CA TRP A 234 4.74 10.24 -4.44
C TRP A 234 6.12 9.89 -3.88
N ILE A 235 6.67 8.74 -4.27
CA ILE A 235 7.99 8.29 -3.84
C ILE A 235 9.13 9.09 -4.50
N ASP A 236 8.99 9.47 -5.76
CA ASP A 236 10.06 10.13 -6.51
C ASP A 236 10.05 11.66 -6.38
N THR A 237 8.87 12.26 -6.22
CA THR A 237 8.70 13.72 -6.34
C THR A 237 8.31 14.45 -5.04
N SER A 238 7.88 13.74 -4.00
CA SER A 238 7.45 14.35 -2.74
C SER A 238 8.62 14.65 -1.79
N SER A 239 8.32 15.36 -0.70
CA SER A 239 9.28 15.54 0.40
C SER A 239 9.73 14.20 1.00
N PHE A 240 10.93 14.15 1.59
CA PHE A 240 11.52 12.92 2.14
C PHE A 240 10.57 12.14 3.08
N GLU A 241 9.87 12.83 3.97
CA GLU A 241 8.93 12.21 4.92
C GLU A 241 7.78 11.49 4.20
N VAL A 242 7.14 12.18 3.24
CA VAL A 242 6.04 11.65 2.43
C VAL A 242 6.53 10.50 1.55
N ALA A 243 7.67 10.67 0.88
CA ALA A 243 8.25 9.67 -0.01
C ALA A 243 8.64 8.38 0.76
N ALA A 244 9.25 8.52 1.95
CA ALA A 244 9.61 7.38 2.78
C ALA A 244 8.38 6.61 3.28
N ASP A 245 7.34 7.31 3.71
CA ASP A 245 6.12 6.67 4.17
C ASP A 245 5.34 6.00 3.01
N ALA A 246 5.23 6.67 1.85
CA ALA A 246 4.66 6.09 0.64
C ALA A 246 5.43 4.86 0.18
N PHE A 247 6.77 4.86 0.28
CA PHE A 247 7.60 3.70 -0.04
C PHE A 247 7.30 2.51 0.87
N ASN A 248 7.11 2.73 2.18
CA ASN A 248 6.74 1.67 3.11
C ASN A 248 5.41 1.02 2.73
N THR A 249 4.44 1.82 2.31
CA THR A 249 3.13 1.33 1.85
C THR A 249 3.25 0.58 0.52
N LEU A 250 4.03 1.09 -0.44
CA LEU A 250 4.31 0.38 -1.71
C LEU A 250 4.98 -0.98 -1.44
N ARG A 251 5.97 -1.01 -0.53
CA ARG A 251 6.63 -2.25 -0.13
C ARG A 251 5.62 -3.25 0.46
N GLU A 252 4.73 -2.79 1.33
CA GLU A 252 3.69 -3.64 1.92
C GLU A 252 2.74 -4.23 0.85
N LEU A 253 2.27 -3.40 -0.09
CA LEU A 253 1.46 -3.82 -1.22
C LEU A 253 2.15 -4.91 -2.06
N LEU A 254 3.47 -4.79 -2.28
CA LEU A 254 4.25 -5.67 -3.15
C LEU A 254 4.80 -6.93 -2.46
N THR A 255 4.73 -7.02 -1.13
CA THR A 255 5.41 -8.12 -0.40
C THR A 255 4.51 -8.91 0.53
N ARG A 256 3.32 -8.41 0.89
CA ARG A 256 2.47 -9.07 1.89
C ARG A 256 1.73 -10.29 1.35
N HIS A 257 0.96 -10.14 0.28
CA HIS A 257 0.00 -11.14 -0.18
C HIS A 257 0.59 -12.04 -1.27
N LYS A 258 0.98 -13.26 -0.89
CA LYS A 258 1.79 -14.19 -1.70
C LYS A 258 1.05 -14.88 -2.84
N GLU A 259 -0.24 -14.62 -3.00
CA GLU A 259 -1.04 -15.11 -4.14
C GLU A 259 -1.45 -13.95 -5.06
N LEU A 260 -2.00 -12.88 -4.46
CA LEU A 260 -2.44 -11.69 -5.17
C LEU A 260 -1.32 -11.00 -5.95
N VAL A 261 -0.16 -10.78 -5.31
CA VAL A 261 0.92 -9.97 -5.89
C VAL A 261 1.62 -10.68 -7.05
N PRO A 262 2.05 -11.96 -6.94
CA PRO A 262 2.66 -12.64 -8.08
C PRO A 262 1.74 -12.70 -9.30
N ARG A 263 0.43 -12.90 -9.09
CA ARG A 263 -0.57 -12.86 -10.16
C ARG A 263 -0.61 -11.48 -10.82
N TYR A 264 -0.75 -10.43 -10.02
CA TYR A 264 -0.79 -9.05 -10.50
C TYR A 264 0.48 -8.68 -11.30
N LEU A 265 1.67 -8.97 -10.76
CA LEU A 265 2.95 -8.70 -11.40
C LEU A 265 3.15 -9.51 -12.68
N SER A 266 2.66 -10.75 -12.75
CA SER A 266 2.77 -11.58 -13.95
C SER A 266 1.96 -11.01 -15.11
N ILE A 267 0.74 -10.53 -14.83
CA ILE A 267 -0.17 -9.95 -15.83
C ILE A 267 0.32 -8.57 -16.28
N ASN A 268 0.75 -7.74 -15.34
CA ASN A 268 1.16 -6.36 -15.60
C ASN A 268 2.67 -6.21 -15.79
N PHE A 269 3.39 -7.30 -16.08
CA PHE A 269 4.83 -7.37 -16.00
C PHE A 269 5.56 -6.25 -16.76
N ASP A 270 5.24 -6.08 -18.05
CA ASP A 270 5.96 -5.13 -18.89
C ASP A 270 5.69 -3.68 -18.43
N LEU A 271 4.43 -3.36 -18.13
CA LEU A 271 4.04 -2.05 -17.61
C LEU A 271 4.67 -1.75 -16.26
N PHE A 272 4.62 -2.71 -15.33
CA PHE A 272 5.15 -2.58 -13.98
C PHE A 272 6.66 -2.40 -13.99
N PHE A 273 7.42 -3.33 -14.58
CA PHE A 273 8.87 -3.28 -14.54
C PHE A 273 9.45 -2.18 -15.42
N SER A 274 8.76 -1.78 -16.50
CA SER A 274 9.15 -0.58 -17.25
C SER A 274 9.16 0.63 -16.32
N ARG A 275 8.03 0.92 -15.64
CA ARG A 275 7.93 2.08 -14.74
C ARG A 275 8.78 1.93 -13.48
N TYR A 276 8.83 0.75 -12.88
CA TYR A 276 9.63 0.49 -11.67
C TYR A 276 11.11 0.74 -11.93
N ASN A 277 11.60 0.29 -13.07
CA ASN A 277 12.99 0.50 -13.43
C ASN A 277 13.30 1.96 -13.74
N THR A 278 12.49 2.60 -14.60
CA THR A 278 12.76 3.98 -15.05
C THR A 278 12.55 5.02 -13.97
N THR A 279 11.53 4.85 -13.12
CA THR A 279 11.15 5.86 -12.13
C THR A 279 11.84 5.62 -10.79
N LEU A 280 11.92 4.37 -10.33
CA LEU A 280 12.34 4.07 -8.96
C LEU A 280 13.80 3.59 -8.88
N VAL A 281 14.15 2.53 -9.62
CA VAL A 281 15.51 1.97 -9.63
C VAL A 281 16.53 2.94 -10.23
N GLN A 282 16.11 3.76 -11.20
CA GLN A 282 16.96 4.77 -11.83
C GLN A 282 16.77 6.18 -11.27
N SER A 283 15.99 6.34 -10.18
CA SER A 283 15.73 7.64 -9.54
C SER A 283 17.01 8.42 -9.24
N HIS A 284 16.94 9.75 -9.33
CA HIS A 284 18.04 10.63 -8.91
C HIS A 284 18.16 10.71 -7.37
N SER A 285 17.08 10.47 -6.63
CA SER A 285 17.08 10.41 -5.17
C SER A 285 17.85 9.19 -4.70
N TYR A 286 18.91 9.41 -3.91
CA TYR A 286 19.73 8.33 -3.36
C TYR A 286 18.90 7.33 -2.55
N VAL A 287 18.02 7.83 -1.68
CA VAL A 287 17.20 6.98 -0.81
C VAL A 287 16.19 6.18 -1.63
N THR A 288 15.47 6.85 -2.54
CA THR A 288 14.51 6.20 -3.43
C THR A 288 15.18 5.11 -4.27
N LYS A 289 16.29 5.45 -4.95
CA LYS A 289 17.08 4.49 -5.73
C LYS A 289 17.47 3.27 -4.91
N ARG A 290 18.15 3.49 -3.77
CA ARG A 290 18.67 2.40 -2.94
C ARG A 290 17.56 1.50 -2.43
N GLN A 291 16.50 2.07 -1.85
CA GLN A 291 15.39 1.28 -1.30
C GLN A 291 14.64 0.51 -2.39
N SER A 292 14.50 1.09 -3.59
CA SER A 292 13.86 0.43 -4.73
C SER A 292 14.67 -0.76 -5.25
N ILE A 293 15.99 -0.65 -5.30
CA ILE A 293 16.85 -1.78 -5.68
C ILE A 293 16.75 -2.91 -4.65
N LYS A 294 16.77 -2.55 -3.36
CA LYS A 294 16.59 -3.53 -2.27
C LYS A 294 15.24 -4.24 -2.38
N LEU A 295 14.16 -3.49 -2.56
CA LEU A 295 12.81 -4.04 -2.73
C LEU A 295 12.69 -4.91 -4.00
N LEU A 296 13.34 -4.52 -5.10
CA LEU A 296 13.42 -5.37 -6.29
C LEU A 296 14.08 -6.72 -5.97
N GLY A 297 15.19 -6.71 -5.23
CA GLY A 297 15.82 -7.94 -4.75
C GLY A 297 14.87 -8.81 -3.90
N GLU A 298 14.16 -8.19 -2.95
CA GLU A 298 13.16 -8.88 -2.12
C GLU A 298 12.03 -9.51 -2.95
N VAL A 299 11.50 -8.78 -3.94
CA VAL A 299 10.43 -9.28 -4.82
C VAL A 299 10.91 -10.44 -5.69
N LEU A 300 12.10 -10.32 -6.30
CA LEU A 300 12.63 -11.34 -7.21
C LEU A 300 13.06 -12.62 -6.47
N LEU A 301 13.56 -12.49 -5.24
CA LEU A 301 14.01 -13.65 -4.45
C LEU A 301 12.88 -14.36 -3.69
N ASP A 302 11.68 -13.79 -3.67
CA ASP A 302 10.53 -14.45 -3.07
C ASP A 302 10.08 -15.66 -3.91
N ARG A 303 9.94 -16.82 -3.25
CA ARG A 303 9.53 -18.08 -3.90
C ARG A 303 8.19 -17.99 -4.64
N SER A 304 7.25 -17.18 -4.16
CA SER A 304 5.94 -16.99 -4.80
C SER A 304 6.05 -16.25 -6.13
N ASN A 305 7.13 -15.47 -6.32
CA ASN A 305 7.41 -14.71 -7.53
C ASN A 305 8.31 -15.45 -8.52
N TYR A 306 8.48 -16.78 -8.43
CA TYR A 306 9.38 -17.53 -9.31
C TYR A 306 9.15 -17.25 -10.81
N THR A 307 7.90 -17.21 -11.26
CA THR A 307 7.54 -16.88 -12.66
C THR A 307 7.95 -15.45 -13.02
N VAL A 308 7.69 -14.51 -12.13
CA VAL A 308 8.05 -13.09 -12.30
C VAL A 308 9.57 -12.92 -12.36
N MET A 309 10.29 -13.54 -11.43
CA MET A 309 11.75 -13.54 -11.38
C MET A 309 12.34 -14.10 -12.66
N THR A 310 11.89 -15.27 -13.08
CA THR A 310 12.39 -15.95 -14.29
C THR A 310 12.21 -15.06 -15.51
N ARG A 311 11.05 -14.39 -15.65
CA ARG A 311 10.80 -13.43 -16.74
C ARG A 311 11.68 -12.18 -16.63
N TYR A 312 11.93 -11.68 -15.43
CA TYR A 312 12.79 -10.52 -15.21
C TYR A 312 14.24 -10.78 -15.60
N VAL A 313 14.79 -11.92 -15.18
CA VAL A 313 16.20 -12.27 -15.46
C VAL A 313 16.45 -12.78 -16.88
N ASP A 314 15.40 -13.00 -17.67
CA ASP A 314 15.51 -13.37 -19.10
C ASP A 314 15.84 -12.13 -19.99
N SER A 315 15.61 -10.92 -19.47
CA SER A 315 15.74 -9.65 -20.20
C SER A 315 17.17 -9.09 -20.19
N GLY A 316 17.72 -8.87 -21.38
CA GLY A 316 19.01 -8.19 -21.56
C GLY A 316 18.99 -6.71 -21.14
N GLU A 317 17.86 -6.01 -21.26
CA GLU A 317 17.73 -4.62 -20.84
C GLU A 317 17.75 -4.50 -19.30
N HIS A 318 17.08 -5.41 -18.59
CA HIS A 318 17.15 -5.45 -17.13
C HIS A 318 18.57 -5.76 -16.64
N LEU A 319 19.29 -6.66 -17.31
CA LEU A 319 20.70 -6.93 -16.99
C LEU A 319 21.57 -5.68 -17.15
N LYS A 320 21.39 -4.90 -18.23
CA LYS A 320 22.15 -3.65 -18.43
C LYS A 320 21.90 -2.65 -17.30
N ILE A 321 20.65 -2.52 -16.85
CA ILE A 321 20.31 -1.67 -15.69
C ILE A 321 21.11 -2.14 -14.47
N CYS A 322 21.05 -3.43 -14.13
CA CYS A 322 21.77 -4.00 -12.99
C CYS A 322 23.29 -3.81 -13.10
N MET A 323 23.88 -4.03 -14.27
CA MET A 323 25.32 -3.80 -14.50
C MET A 323 25.72 -2.33 -14.34
N ASN A 324 24.84 -1.39 -14.69
CA ASN A 324 25.07 0.03 -14.45
C ASN A 324 24.97 0.38 -12.96
N LEU A 325 24.09 -0.27 -12.19
CA LEU A 325 24.01 -0.09 -10.73
C LEU A 325 25.30 -0.52 -10.03
N LEU A 326 25.97 -1.57 -10.50
CA LEU A 326 27.29 -1.98 -9.98
C LEU A 326 28.34 -0.88 -10.12
N ARG A 327 28.16 0.02 -11.09
CA ARG A 327 29.07 1.14 -11.38
C ARG A 327 28.63 2.47 -10.78
N ASP A 328 27.57 2.50 -9.99
CA ASP A 328 27.10 3.73 -9.34
C ASP A 328 28.15 4.25 -8.34
N ASP A 329 28.32 5.57 -8.21
CA ASP A 329 29.37 6.14 -7.35
C ASP A 329 29.18 5.82 -5.86
N ARG A 330 27.97 5.39 -5.46
CA ARG A 330 27.60 5.15 -4.06
C ARG A 330 27.68 3.67 -3.73
N LYS A 331 28.61 3.29 -2.85
CA LYS A 331 28.85 1.89 -2.42
C LYS A 331 27.61 1.13 -1.98
N MET A 332 26.66 1.78 -1.30
CA MET A 332 25.43 1.13 -0.87
C MET A 332 24.48 0.84 -2.03
N VAL A 333 24.47 1.66 -3.10
CA VAL A 333 23.72 1.36 -4.32
C VAL A 333 24.37 0.20 -5.07
N GLN A 334 25.71 0.19 -5.16
CA GLN A 334 26.46 -0.91 -5.75
C GLN A 334 26.15 -2.24 -5.05
N TYR A 335 26.14 -2.24 -3.72
CA TYR A 335 25.86 -3.43 -2.90
C TYR A 335 24.45 -3.97 -3.13
N GLU A 336 23.41 -3.13 -3.12
CA GLU A 336 22.05 -3.59 -3.45
C GLU A 336 21.96 -4.04 -4.92
N GLY A 337 22.66 -3.36 -5.83
CA GLY A 337 22.76 -3.73 -7.24
C GLY A 337 23.38 -5.12 -7.46
N PHE A 338 24.35 -5.50 -6.63
CA PHE A 338 24.95 -6.83 -6.61
C PHE A 338 23.93 -7.91 -6.26
N HIS A 339 23.07 -7.67 -5.26
CA HIS A 339 22.02 -8.64 -4.87
C HIS A 339 20.99 -8.90 -5.96
N VAL A 340 20.76 -7.95 -6.87
CA VAL A 340 19.90 -8.17 -8.05
C VAL A 340 20.70 -8.81 -9.18
N PHE A 341 21.94 -8.35 -9.44
CA PHE A 341 22.82 -8.91 -10.47
C PHE A 341 23.12 -10.40 -10.25
N LYS A 342 23.30 -10.83 -8.99
CA LYS A 342 23.57 -12.24 -8.67
C LYS A 342 22.48 -13.18 -9.19
N VAL A 343 21.22 -12.74 -9.21
CA VAL A 343 20.09 -13.55 -9.69
C VAL A 343 20.21 -13.85 -11.19
N PHE A 344 20.68 -12.90 -12.00
CA PHE A 344 20.93 -13.11 -13.43
C PHE A 344 22.03 -14.15 -13.67
N VAL A 345 23.12 -14.07 -12.89
CA VAL A 345 24.27 -14.96 -13.04
C VAL A 345 24.00 -16.34 -12.46
N ALA A 346 23.22 -16.43 -11.38
CA ALA A 346 22.83 -17.68 -10.75
C ALA A 346 21.77 -18.46 -11.56
N ASN A 347 21.00 -17.80 -12.43
CA ASN A 347 20.00 -18.47 -13.28
C ASN A 347 20.65 -19.56 -14.15
N PRO A 348 20.29 -20.85 -14.02
CA PRO A 348 20.86 -21.92 -14.85
C PRO A 348 20.41 -21.83 -16.31
N HIS A 349 19.23 -21.30 -16.59
CA HIS A 349 18.62 -21.22 -17.93
C HIS A 349 18.61 -19.78 -18.47
N LYS A 350 19.79 -19.16 -18.53
CA LYS A 350 19.95 -17.77 -19.03
C LYS A 350 19.49 -17.63 -20.49
N SER A 351 18.78 -16.56 -20.83
CA SER A 351 18.46 -16.25 -22.23
C SER A 351 19.72 -16.06 -23.08
N VAL A 352 19.60 -16.25 -24.39
CA VAL A 352 20.68 -15.95 -25.34
C VAL A 352 21.11 -14.48 -25.26
N ALA A 353 20.17 -13.55 -25.01
CA ALA A 353 20.47 -12.13 -24.88
C ALA A 353 21.33 -11.85 -23.64
N VAL A 354 20.97 -12.43 -22.49
CA VAL A 354 21.72 -12.32 -21.23
C VAL A 354 23.10 -12.97 -21.36
N GLN A 355 23.17 -14.16 -21.94
CA GLN A 355 24.46 -14.83 -22.20
C GLN A 355 25.38 -13.98 -23.07
N LYS A 356 24.87 -13.41 -24.18
CA LYS A 356 25.66 -12.52 -25.06
C LYS A 356 26.28 -11.37 -24.27
N ILE A 357 25.49 -10.68 -23.46
CA ILE A 357 25.97 -9.53 -22.67
C ILE A 357 27.07 -9.97 -21.68
N LEU A 358 26.85 -11.05 -20.93
CA LEU A 358 27.84 -11.56 -19.97
C LEU A 358 29.13 -12.04 -20.65
N ILE A 359 29.03 -12.73 -21.80
CA ILE A 359 30.18 -13.21 -22.57
C ILE A 359 30.98 -12.03 -23.14
N MET A 360 30.30 -11.05 -23.75
CA MET A 360 30.96 -9.88 -24.34
C MET A 360 31.71 -9.02 -23.31
N ASN A 361 31.28 -9.04 -22.05
CA ASN A 361 31.88 -8.28 -20.96
C ASN A 361 32.70 -9.15 -19.99
N ARG A 362 32.97 -10.42 -20.32
CA ARG A 362 33.52 -11.42 -19.40
C ARG A 362 34.78 -10.95 -18.70
N ASP A 363 35.81 -10.57 -19.45
CA ASP A 363 37.12 -10.23 -18.87
C ASP A 363 37.01 -9.00 -17.96
N LYS A 364 36.29 -7.97 -18.44
CA LYS A 364 36.01 -6.75 -17.66
C LYS A 364 35.23 -7.05 -16.38
N LEU A 365 34.23 -7.93 -16.45
CA LEU A 365 33.43 -8.33 -15.29
C LEU A 365 34.26 -9.11 -14.27
N LEU A 366 35.12 -10.02 -14.71
CA LEU A 366 35.98 -10.80 -13.81
C LEU A 366 36.98 -9.89 -13.08
N THR A 367 37.62 -8.95 -13.79
CA THR A 367 38.51 -7.96 -13.18
C THR A 367 37.75 -6.99 -12.27
N PHE A 368 36.55 -6.57 -12.66
CA PHE A 368 35.73 -5.69 -11.83
C PHE A 368 35.31 -6.38 -10.52
N LEU A 369 34.78 -7.60 -10.61
CA LEU A 369 34.27 -8.34 -9.46
C LEU A 369 35.36 -8.75 -8.47
N SER A 370 36.62 -8.96 -8.90
CA SER A 370 37.70 -9.30 -7.98
C SER A 370 38.02 -8.20 -6.97
N HIS A 371 37.78 -6.93 -7.34
CA HIS A 371 38.00 -5.75 -6.50
C HIS A 371 36.69 -5.10 -6.02
N PHE A 372 35.56 -5.71 -6.33
CA PHE A 372 34.26 -5.13 -6.02
C PHE A 372 33.99 -5.21 -4.51
N LEU A 373 33.88 -4.03 -3.89
CA LEU A 373 33.64 -3.82 -2.45
C LEU A 373 34.58 -4.68 -1.56
N GLU A 374 35.85 -4.79 -1.94
CA GLU A 374 36.85 -5.61 -1.22
C GLU A 374 37.08 -5.17 0.23
N GLU A 375 36.70 -3.94 0.58
CA GLU A 375 36.72 -3.44 1.96
C GLU A 375 35.70 -4.13 2.89
N ARG A 376 34.73 -4.88 2.37
CA ARG A 376 33.73 -5.61 3.16
C ARG A 376 34.25 -6.96 3.63
N THR A 377 35.29 -6.96 4.46
CA THR A 377 35.98 -8.18 4.91
C THR A 377 35.22 -8.99 5.97
N GLU A 378 34.23 -8.40 6.63
CA GLU A 378 33.43 -9.05 7.69
C GLU A 378 32.14 -9.71 7.18
N ASP A 379 31.78 -9.48 5.91
CA ASP A 379 30.56 -10.01 5.29
C ASP A 379 30.90 -11.30 4.52
N GLU A 380 31.08 -12.40 5.25
CA GLU A 380 31.46 -13.71 4.68
C GLU A 380 30.47 -14.15 3.59
N GLN A 381 29.17 -13.92 3.79
CA GLN A 381 28.15 -14.25 2.79
C GLN A 381 28.38 -13.49 1.48
N PHE A 382 28.67 -12.19 1.55
CA PHE A 382 28.98 -11.41 0.36
C PHE A 382 30.25 -11.91 -0.36
N ILE A 383 31.29 -12.27 0.40
CA ILE A 383 32.54 -12.80 -0.16
C ILE A 383 32.27 -14.10 -0.92
N ASP A 384 31.55 -15.05 -0.31
CA ASP A 384 31.19 -16.33 -0.92
C ASP A 384 30.32 -16.15 -2.16
N GLU A 385 29.31 -15.27 -2.09
CA GLU A 385 28.45 -14.96 -3.24
C GLU A 385 29.26 -14.36 -4.39
N ARG A 386 30.20 -13.45 -4.09
CA ARG A 386 31.07 -12.81 -5.08
C ARG A 386 31.99 -13.82 -5.76
N GLU A 387 32.62 -14.70 -4.99
CA GLU A 387 33.47 -15.77 -5.53
C GLU A 387 32.66 -16.75 -6.38
N PHE A 388 31.46 -17.11 -5.93
CA PHE A 388 30.53 -17.93 -6.71
C PHE A 388 30.20 -17.27 -8.05
N LEU A 389 29.90 -15.98 -8.09
CA LEU A 389 29.62 -15.25 -9.34
C LEU A 389 30.84 -15.24 -10.29
N ILE A 390 32.03 -14.99 -9.76
CA ILE A 390 33.29 -15.03 -10.53
C ILE A 390 33.47 -16.41 -11.17
N LYS A 391 33.27 -17.48 -10.40
CA LYS A 391 33.36 -18.86 -10.89
C LYS A 391 32.32 -19.15 -11.98
N GLN A 392 31.08 -18.72 -11.77
CA GLN A 392 30.00 -18.90 -12.76
C GLN A 392 30.32 -18.19 -14.08
N ILE A 393 30.73 -16.92 -14.04
CA ILE A 393 31.06 -16.13 -15.23
C ILE A 393 32.26 -16.72 -15.97
N ARG A 394 33.31 -17.12 -15.24
CA ARG A 394 34.52 -17.73 -15.81
C ARG A 394 34.21 -19.02 -16.56
N ASN A 395 33.31 -19.84 -16.02
CA ASN A 395 32.95 -21.14 -16.56
C ASN A 395 31.88 -21.08 -17.67
N MET A 396 31.39 -19.90 -18.04
CA MET A 396 30.42 -19.78 -19.13
C MET A 396 31.03 -20.23 -20.47
N PRO A 397 30.27 -20.91 -21.35
CA PRO A 397 30.71 -21.24 -22.70
C PRO A 397 31.13 -19.99 -23.49
N PRO A 398 32.10 -20.10 -24.44
CA PRO A 398 32.60 -18.95 -25.20
C PRO A 398 31.57 -18.39 -26.19
N LYS A 399 30.54 -19.17 -26.53
CA LYS A 399 29.42 -18.77 -27.39
C LYS A 399 28.11 -18.99 -26.64
N PRO A 400 27.08 -18.16 -26.86
CA PRO A 400 25.75 -18.38 -26.28
C PRO A 400 25.19 -19.73 -26.70
N VAL A 401 24.65 -20.49 -25.75
CA VAL A 401 23.99 -21.78 -25.99
C VAL A 401 22.50 -21.60 -25.75
N PRO A 402 21.61 -22.02 -26.67
CA PRO A 402 20.18 -21.99 -26.42
C PRO A 402 19.83 -22.76 -25.14
N PRO A 403 19.06 -22.17 -24.21
CA PRO A 403 18.69 -22.87 -22.99
C PRO A 403 17.79 -24.06 -23.35
N GLN A 404 18.13 -25.25 -22.85
CA GLN A 404 17.23 -26.39 -22.83
C GLN A 404 16.21 -26.11 -21.71
N ARG A 405 14.97 -25.77 -22.09
CA ARG A 405 13.87 -25.48 -21.18
C ARG A 405 13.08 -26.73 -20.86
#